data_AF-A0A413PZJ5-F1
#
_entry.id   AF-A0A413PZJ5-F1
#
_cell.length_a   1.000
_cell.length_b   1.000
_cell.length_c   1.000
_cell.angle_alpha   90.00
_cell.angle_beta   90.00
_cell.angle_gamma   90.00
#
_symmetry.space_group_name_H-M   'P 1'
#
loop_
_entity.id
_entity.type
_entity.pdbx_description
1 polymer ?
#
loop_
_entity_poly.entity_id
_entity_poly.type
_entity_poly.pdbx_seq_one_letter_code
_entity_poly.pdbx_strand_id
1 'polypeptide(L)'
;MEKILRLNLVILFLLFAMMLVSPSAASLKNPAGSITVEAKSKKKPAKKSTTRKPVTRTNYITMKKKEKLWVGPSVAAMHPETKDWKSSNSKIATVSTKGDEEGFHKVTVKKKGTVTISCTVKKTLRGWIKGDVHKWVITIK
;
A
#
# COMPACT_ATOMS: atom_id res chain seq x y z
N MET A 1 36.21 26.37 21.51
CA MET A 1 35.67 25.39 20.54
C MET A 1 35.98 23.94 20.90
N GLU A 2 37.18 23.60 21.38
CA GLU A 2 37.55 22.19 21.63
C GLU A 2 36.68 21.45 22.65
N LYS A 3 36.21 22.10 23.73
CA LYS A 3 35.39 21.42 24.76
C LYS A 3 34.03 20.94 24.23
N ILE A 4 33.41 21.71 23.35
CA ILE A 4 32.13 21.38 22.71
C ILE A 4 32.33 20.26 21.68
N LEU A 5 33.43 20.31 20.91
CA LEU A 5 33.78 19.28 19.95
C LEU A 5 34.10 17.94 20.64
N ARG A 6 34.85 17.98 21.76
CA ARG A 6 35.14 16.79 22.59
C ARG A 6 33.87 16.21 23.21
N LEU A 7 32.94 17.06 23.67
CA LEU A 7 31.67 16.59 24.24
C LEU A 7 30.78 15.91 23.20
N ASN A 8 30.64 16.50 22.00
CA ASN A 8 29.87 15.88 20.91
C ASN A 8 30.51 14.56 20.43
N LEU A 9 31.85 14.49 20.42
CA LEU A 9 32.56 13.27 20.04
C LEU A 9 32.36 12.14 21.07
N VAL A 10 32.36 12.47 22.36
CA VAL A 10 32.08 11.51 23.46
C VAL A 10 30.65 11.00 23.40
N ILE A 11 29.67 11.88 23.12
CA ILE A 11 28.26 11.50 22.99
C ILE A 11 28.07 10.55 21.79
N LEU A 12 28.71 10.84 20.66
CA LEU A 12 28.65 9.98 19.48
C LEU A 12 29.27 8.60 19.76
N PHE A 13 30.37 8.55 20.52
CA PHE A 13 31.02 7.30 20.91
C PHE A 13 30.15 6.46 21.86
N LEU A 14 29.47 7.09 22.83
CA LEU A 14 28.53 6.44 23.74
C LEU A 14 27.33 5.82 23.01
N LEU A 15 26.77 6.53 22.02
CA LEU A 15 25.66 6.03 21.22
C LEU A 15 26.07 4.85 20.33
N PHE A 16 27.29 4.87 19.78
CA PHE A 16 27.82 3.77 18.97
C PHE A 16 28.13 2.52 19.81
N ALA A 17 28.61 2.70 21.05
CA ALA A 17 28.86 1.60 21.97
C ALA A 17 27.58 0.83 22.35
N MET A 18 26.44 1.51 22.50
CA MET A 18 25.14 0.86 22.78
C MET A 18 24.60 0.02 21.62
N MET A 19 25.04 0.30 20.38
CA MET A 19 24.66 -0.48 19.19
C MET A 19 25.51 -1.75 19.00
N LEU A 20 26.70 -1.81 19.63
CA LEU A 20 27.60 -2.97 19.60
C LEU A 20 27.29 -4.00 20.70
N VAL A 21 26.48 -3.63 21.71
CA VAL A 21 25.91 -4.59 22.65
C VAL A 21 24.71 -5.25 21.98
N SER A 22 24.98 -6.17 21.05
CA SER A 22 23.98 -7.16 20.67
C SER A 22 23.50 -7.85 21.95
N PRO A 23 22.20 -7.98 22.22
CA PRO A 23 21.73 -8.90 23.23
C PRO A 23 22.00 -10.31 22.71
N SER A 24 23.23 -10.78 22.89
CA SER A 24 23.54 -12.20 22.80
C SER A 24 22.63 -12.88 23.81
N ALA A 25 21.84 -13.84 23.32
CA ALA A 25 20.91 -14.61 24.12
C ALA A 25 21.65 -15.24 25.31
N ALA A 26 21.53 -14.61 26.47
CA ALA A 26 21.96 -15.19 27.72
C ALA A 26 21.02 -16.35 28.03
N SER A 27 21.46 -17.57 27.70
CA SER A 27 20.89 -18.80 28.26
C SER A 27 21.22 -18.82 29.76
N LEU A 28 20.34 -18.26 30.57
CA LEU A 28 20.37 -18.40 32.03
C LEU A 28 19.96 -19.82 32.40
N LYS A 29 20.92 -20.62 32.86
CA LYS A 29 20.69 -21.85 33.61
C LYS A 29 20.56 -21.51 35.11
N ASN A 30 19.61 -22.21 35.74
CA ASN A 30 19.42 -22.50 37.18
C ASN A 30 18.36 -21.65 37.91
N PRO A 31 17.81 -22.14 39.05
CA PRO A 31 17.19 -23.44 39.28
C PRO A 31 15.79 -23.28 39.94
N ALA A 32 15.01 -24.37 39.97
CA ALA A 32 13.87 -24.61 40.87
C ALA A 32 12.87 -23.46 41.16
N GLY A 33 11.70 -23.55 40.52
CA GLY A 33 10.44 -23.22 41.18
C GLY A 33 9.73 -21.94 40.72
N SER A 34 8.54 -22.14 40.13
CA SER A 34 7.45 -21.16 39.93
C SER A 34 7.75 -20.03 38.91
N ILE A 35 6.94 -19.68 37.92
CA ILE A 35 5.53 -19.90 37.59
C ILE A 35 5.50 -20.00 36.05
N THR A 36 4.98 -21.09 35.50
CA THR A 36 4.73 -21.22 34.07
C THR A 36 3.56 -20.30 33.70
N VAL A 37 3.85 -19.03 33.42
CA VAL A 37 2.92 -18.20 32.64
C VAL A 37 3.17 -18.60 31.19
N GLU A 38 2.52 -19.66 30.75
CA GLU A 38 2.23 -19.83 29.34
C GLU A 38 1.46 -18.59 28.91
N ALA A 39 2.16 -17.61 28.36
CA ALA A 39 1.55 -16.65 27.48
C ALA A 39 1.09 -17.45 26.26
N LYS A 40 -0.08 -18.09 26.40
CA LYS A 40 -0.92 -18.47 25.28
C LYS A 40 -1.06 -17.20 24.49
N SER A 41 -0.25 -17.09 23.44
CA SER A 41 -0.43 -16.13 22.37
C SER A 41 -1.86 -16.33 21.92
N LYS A 42 -2.78 -15.55 22.48
CA LYS A 42 -4.15 -15.44 22.02
C LYS A 42 -3.99 -14.88 20.63
N LYS A 43 -3.93 -15.80 19.67
CA LYS A 43 -4.01 -15.53 18.24
C LYS A 43 -5.15 -14.54 18.11
N LYS A 44 -4.80 -13.26 17.91
CA LYS A 44 -5.77 -12.18 17.73
C LYS A 44 -6.75 -12.73 16.70
N PRO A 45 -8.06 -12.82 17.01
CA PRO A 45 -8.99 -13.50 16.12
C PRO A 45 -8.78 -12.89 14.75
N ALA A 46 -8.42 -13.74 13.77
CA ALA A 46 -8.26 -13.32 12.40
C ALA A 46 -9.54 -12.57 12.06
N LYS A 47 -9.43 -11.25 11.85
CA LYS A 47 -10.57 -10.38 11.56
C LYS A 47 -11.32 -11.08 10.43
N LYS A 48 -12.54 -11.57 10.71
CA LYS A 48 -13.32 -12.40 9.77
C LYS A 48 -13.20 -11.77 8.39
N SER A 49 -12.55 -12.47 7.46
CA SER A 49 -12.61 -12.12 6.04
C SER A 49 -14.07 -12.27 5.66
N THR A 50 -14.83 -11.19 5.72
CA THR A 50 -16.17 -11.15 5.15
C THR A 50 -15.98 -11.20 3.64
N THR A 51 -15.97 -12.41 3.09
CA THR A 51 -15.89 -12.64 1.64
C THR A 51 -17.26 -12.33 1.04
N ARG A 52 -17.61 -11.03 1.02
CA ARG A 52 -18.74 -10.55 0.22
C ARG A 52 -18.52 -10.94 -1.24
N LYS A 53 -19.61 -11.02 -2.01
CA LYS A 53 -19.50 -11.17 -3.47
C LYS A 53 -18.69 -10.00 -4.05
N PRO A 54 -17.92 -10.23 -5.14
CA PRO A 54 -17.24 -9.15 -5.86
C PRO A 54 -18.25 -8.10 -6.32
N VAL A 55 -17.85 -6.83 -6.27
CA VAL A 55 -18.70 -5.70 -6.67
C VAL A 55 -18.02 -4.83 -7.71
N THR A 56 -18.82 -4.04 -8.42
CA THR A 56 -18.30 -2.98 -9.28
C THR A 56 -18.40 -1.64 -8.57
N ARG A 57 -17.32 -0.86 -8.57
CA ARG A 57 -17.28 0.52 -8.08
C ARG A 57 -17.01 1.46 -9.24
N THR A 58 -17.78 2.53 -9.32
CA THR A 58 -17.66 3.53 -10.39
C THR A 58 -17.38 4.90 -9.79
N ASN A 59 -16.34 5.55 -10.29
CA ASN A 59 -15.99 6.93 -9.99
C ASN A 59 -16.19 7.78 -11.25
N TYR A 60 -16.60 9.03 -11.06
CA TYR A 60 -16.79 9.99 -12.15
C TYR A 60 -15.74 11.08 -12.07
N ILE A 61 -15.12 11.40 -13.20
CA ILE A 61 -14.06 12.40 -13.31
C ILE A 61 -14.40 13.32 -14.47
N THR A 62 -14.28 14.63 -14.26
CA THR A 62 -14.31 15.62 -15.34
C THR A 62 -12.96 16.31 -15.39
N MET A 63 -12.36 16.39 -16.57
CA MET A 63 -11.04 17.00 -16.77
C MET A 63 -10.96 17.74 -18.10
N LYS A 64 -10.00 18.67 -18.22
CA LYS A 64 -9.65 19.29 -19.50
C LYS A 64 -8.65 18.41 -20.25
N LYS A 65 -8.68 18.43 -21.59
CA LYS A 65 -7.78 17.61 -22.43
C LYS A 65 -6.28 17.70 -22.09
N LYS A 66 -5.78 18.86 -21.64
CA LYS A 66 -4.35 19.09 -21.37
C LYS A 66 -3.90 18.64 -19.98
N GLU A 67 -4.84 18.27 -19.10
CA GLU A 67 -4.52 17.83 -17.74
C GLU A 67 -3.97 16.41 -17.75
N LYS A 68 -3.10 16.10 -16.79
CA LYS A 68 -2.59 14.74 -16.60
C LYS A 68 -3.50 14.01 -15.61
N LEU A 69 -3.73 12.73 -15.84
CA LEU A 69 -4.59 11.92 -14.99
C LEU A 69 -3.95 10.55 -14.72
N TRP A 70 -3.98 10.15 -13.46
CA TRP A 70 -3.71 8.80 -12.99
C TRP A 70 -4.94 8.28 -12.29
N VAL A 71 -5.25 7.01 -12.53
CA VAL A 71 -6.37 6.34 -11.89
C VAL A 71 -5.91 5.02 -11.30
N GLY A 72 -6.44 4.70 -10.13
CA GLY A 72 -6.02 3.55 -9.35
C GLY A 72 -6.96 3.38 -8.17
N PRO A 73 -7.33 2.15 -7.81
CA PRO A 73 -8.09 1.92 -6.60
C PRO A 73 -7.22 2.27 -5.40
N SER A 74 -7.66 3.21 -4.57
CA SER A 74 -7.00 3.56 -3.31
C SER A 74 -8.06 3.81 -2.25
N VAL A 75 -7.84 3.23 -1.07
CA VAL A 75 -8.62 3.50 0.15
C VAL A 75 -7.63 3.60 1.29
N ALA A 76 -7.62 4.74 1.97
CA ALA A 76 -6.72 4.99 3.11
C ALA A 76 -5.23 4.68 2.80
N ALA A 77 -4.73 5.17 1.66
CA ALA A 77 -3.35 4.94 1.17
C ALA A 77 -2.99 3.44 0.98
N MET A 78 -4.00 2.60 0.78
CA MET A 78 -3.80 1.19 0.44
C MET A 78 -4.23 0.91 -0.99
N HIS A 79 -3.34 0.23 -1.71
CA HIS A 79 -3.47 -0.04 -3.14
C HIS A 79 -3.49 -1.56 -3.34
N PRO A 80 -4.59 -2.13 -3.86
CA PRO A 80 -4.63 -3.55 -4.15
C PRO A 80 -3.84 -3.84 -5.43
N GLU A 81 -3.31 -5.06 -5.55
CA GLU A 81 -2.87 -5.56 -6.85
C GLU A 81 -4.06 -5.63 -7.82
N THR A 82 -3.89 -5.08 -9.02
CA THR A 82 -4.91 -5.04 -10.07
C THR A 82 -4.44 -5.72 -11.35
N LYS A 83 -5.39 -6.08 -12.20
CA LYS A 83 -5.17 -6.66 -13.53
C LYS A 83 -6.28 -6.23 -14.50
N ASP A 84 -6.13 -6.64 -15.76
CA ASP A 84 -7.13 -6.46 -16.82
C ASP A 84 -7.50 -4.97 -17.08
N TRP A 85 -6.49 -4.10 -17.01
CA TRP A 85 -6.63 -2.67 -17.30
C TRP A 85 -7.06 -2.45 -18.75
N LYS A 86 -8.16 -1.71 -18.94
CA LYS A 86 -8.68 -1.42 -20.28
C LYS A 86 -9.41 -0.09 -20.37
N SER A 87 -9.44 0.44 -21.59
CA SER A 87 -10.30 1.55 -21.99
C SER A 87 -11.48 1.03 -22.80
N SER A 88 -12.67 1.58 -22.53
CA SER A 88 -13.86 1.34 -23.35
C SER A 88 -13.76 1.96 -24.76
N ASN A 89 -12.92 2.98 -24.94
CA ASN A 89 -12.67 3.59 -26.24
C ASN A 89 -11.24 4.17 -26.32
N SER A 90 -10.33 3.39 -26.89
CA SER A 90 -8.91 3.74 -27.05
C SER A 90 -8.64 4.89 -28.03
N LYS A 91 -9.65 5.31 -28.80
CA LYS A 91 -9.58 6.52 -29.66
C LYS A 91 -9.77 7.80 -28.84
N ILE A 92 -10.44 7.73 -27.68
CA ILE A 92 -10.64 8.86 -26.76
C ILE A 92 -9.52 8.92 -25.72
N ALA A 93 -9.26 7.82 -25.01
CA ALA A 93 -8.15 7.72 -24.07
C ALA A 93 -7.65 6.27 -23.93
N THR A 94 -6.37 6.13 -23.60
CA THR A 94 -5.73 4.84 -23.28
C THR A 94 -5.23 4.83 -21.84
N VAL A 95 -5.03 3.66 -21.27
CA VAL A 95 -4.46 3.48 -19.92
C VAL A 95 -3.20 2.62 -20.01
N SER A 96 -2.18 2.96 -19.23
CA SER A 96 -0.98 2.12 -19.10
C SER A 96 -1.33 0.79 -18.43
N THR A 97 -0.73 -0.31 -18.88
CA THR A 97 -0.87 -1.62 -18.21
C THR A 97 0.11 -1.79 -17.05
N LYS A 98 1.16 -0.95 -16.99
CA LYS A 98 2.09 -0.85 -15.85
C LYS A 98 1.72 0.36 -15.01
N GLY A 99 1.44 0.12 -13.72
CA GLY A 99 1.21 1.19 -12.75
C GLY A 99 2.52 1.80 -12.25
N ASP A 100 2.43 2.90 -11.51
CA ASP A 100 3.51 3.44 -10.70
C ASP A 100 3.72 2.63 -9.40
N GLU A 101 4.57 3.12 -8.50
CA GLU A 101 4.92 2.46 -7.23
C GLU A 101 3.70 2.25 -6.31
N GLU A 102 2.71 3.12 -6.41
CA GLU A 102 1.44 3.04 -5.67
C GLU A 102 0.37 2.28 -6.45
N GLY A 103 0.67 1.76 -7.64
CA GLY A 103 -0.28 1.01 -8.46
C GLY A 103 -1.35 1.89 -9.11
N PHE A 104 -1.13 3.20 -9.25
CA PHE A 104 -1.93 4.03 -10.14
C PHE A 104 -1.44 3.92 -11.59
N HIS A 105 -2.38 3.97 -12.52
CA HIS A 105 -2.12 3.81 -13.93
C HIS A 105 -2.35 5.14 -14.66
N LYS A 106 -1.34 5.55 -15.43
CA LYS A 106 -1.41 6.77 -16.24
C LYS A 106 -2.49 6.63 -17.33
N VAL A 107 -3.36 7.63 -17.42
CA VAL A 107 -4.34 7.79 -18.49
C VAL A 107 -3.78 8.78 -19.52
N THR A 108 -3.72 8.35 -20.78
CA THR A 108 -3.30 9.20 -21.90
C THR A 108 -4.53 9.61 -22.70
N VAL A 109 -4.88 10.89 -22.61
CA VAL A 109 -6.01 11.49 -23.33
C VAL A 109 -5.61 11.82 -24.76
N LYS A 110 -6.45 11.44 -25.73
CA LYS A 110 -6.24 11.68 -27.17
C LYS A 110 -7.26 12.67 -27.74
N LYS A 111 -8.54 12.53 -27.37
CA LYS A 111 -9.66 13.32 -27.88
C LYS A 111 -10.63 13.70 -26.77
N LYS A 112 -11.44 14.72 -27.01
CA LYS A 112 -12.58 15.07 -26.14
C LYS A 112 -13.64 13.98 -26.23
N GLY A 113 -14.48 13.89 -25.20
CA GLY A 113 -15.55 12.91 -25.10
C GLY A 113 -15.53 12.17 -23.76
N THR A 114 -16.42 11.20 -23.62
CA THR A 114 -16.55 10.40 -22.40
C THR A 114 -16.01 8.99 -22.64
N VAL A 115 -15.18 8.51 -21.70
CA VAL A 115 -14.57 7.17 -21.77
C VAL A 115 -14.51 6.55 -20.38
N THR A 116 -14.80 5.25 -20.31
CA THR A 116 -14.60 4.46 -19.09
C THR A 116 -13.25 3.76 -19.14
N ILE A 117 -12.43 3.95 -18.11
CA ILE A 117 -11.25 3.13 -17.80
C ILE A 117 -11.64 2.14 -16.70
N SER A 118 -11.18 0.88 -16.78
CA SER A 118 -11.49 -0.11 -15.75
C SER A 118 -10.35 -1.08 -15.47
N CYS A 119 -10.35 -1.65 -14.27
CA CYS A 119 -9.49 -2.75 -13.85
C CYS A 119 -10.22 -3.71 -12.91
N THR A 120 -9.58 -4.86 -12.62
CA THR A 120 -10.08 -5.86 -11.68
C THR A 120 -9.07 -6.11 -10.57
N VAL A 121 -9.53 -6.24 -9.32
CA VAL A 121 -8.68 -6.61 -8.18
C VAL A 121 -8.22 -8.06 -8.32
N LYS A 122 -6.90 -8.27 -8.26
CA LYS A 122 -6.24 -9.55 -8.50
C LYS A 122 -6.29 -10.50 -7.30
N LYS A 123 -6.20 -9.97 -6.08
CA LYS A 123 -6.12 -10.76 -4.83
C LYS A 123 -6.95 -10.13 -3.72
N THR A 124 -7.59 -10.98 -2.92
CA THR A 124 -8.31 -10.54 -1.71
C THR A 124 -7.30 -10.17 -0.62
N LEU A 125 -7.35 -8.94 -0.14
CA LEU A 125 -6.48 -8.46 0.93
C LEU A 125 -7.12 -7.26 1.64
N ARG A 126 -7.20 -7.31 2.98
CA ARG A 126 -7.59 -6.17 3.84
C ARG A 126 -8.82 -5.38 3.33
N GLY A 127 -9.91 -6.08 2.97
CA GLY A 127 -11.18 -5.47 2.54
C GLY A 127 -11.34 -5.32 1.01
N TRP A 128 -10.26 -5.49 0.25
CA TRP A 128 -10.30 -5.69 -1.19
C TRP A 128 -10.66 -7.14 -1.49
N ILE A 129 -11.60 -7.37 -2.41
CA ILE A 129 -12.04 -8.72 -2.79
C ILE A 129 -11.58 -9.00 -4.21
N LYS A 130 -10.95 -10.16 -4.43
CA LYS A 130 -10.59 -10.64 -5.78
C LYS A 130 -11.83 -10.61 -6.67
N GLY A 131 -11.69 -10.02 -7.85
CA GLY A 131 -12.79 -9.87 -8.81
C GLY A 131 -13.57 -8.56 -8.67
N ASP A 132 -13.32 -7.74 -7.65
CA ASP A 132 -13.88 -6.39 -7.61
C ASP A 132 -13.44 -5.62 -8.86
N VAL A 133 -14.41 -4.96 -9.52
CA VAL A 133 -14.16 -4.16 -10.71
C VAL A 133 -14.19 -2.70 -10.33
N HIS A 134 -13.18 -1.95 -10.73
CA HIS A 134 -13.14 -0.50 -10.58
C HIS A 134 -13.27 0.16 -11.94
N LYS A 135 -14.14 1.16 -12.02
CA LYS A 135 -14.41 1.96 -13.21
C LYS A 135 -14.20 3.43 -12.91
N TRP A 136 -13.59 4.15 -13.85
CA TRP A 136 -13.53 5.60 -13.88
C TRP A 136 -14.18 6.07 -15.17
N VAL A 137 -15.34 6.70 -15.05
CA VAL A 137 -16.02 7.37 -16.17
C VAL A 137 -15.44 8.77 -16.26
N ILE A 138 -14.67 9.01 -17.31
CA ILE A 138 -13.90 10.24 -17.49
C ILE A 138 -14.54 11.04 -18.61
N THR A 139 -15.04 12.23 -18.28
CA THR A 139 -15.56 13.22 -19.23
C THR A 139 -14.47 14.24 -19.52
N ILE A 140 -13.96 14.24 -20.76
CA ILE A 140 -12.87 15.10 -21.21
C ILE A 140 -13.47 16.28 -21.99
N LYS A 141 -13.31 17.49 -21.45
CA LYS A 141 -13.78 18.76 -22.02
C LYS A 141 -12.71 19.48 -22.84
#